data_AF-A0A7C3TC13-F1
#
_entry.id   AF-A0A7C3TC13-F1
#
_cell.length_a   1.000
_cell.length_b   1.000
_cell.length_c   1.000
_cell.angle_alpha   90.00
_cell.angle_beta   90.00
_cell.angle_gamma   90.00
#
_symmetry.space_group_name_H-M   'P 1'
#
loop_
_entity.id
_entity.type
_entity.pdbx_description
1 polymer ?
#
loop_
_entity_poly.entity_id
_entity_poly.type
_entity_poly.pdbx_seq_one_letter_code
_entity_poly.pdbx_strand_id
1 'polypeptide(L)'
;MRKNIFLVGVIFLVLGVVLLGYGLYTRSQLEGAIGMHDWAITWYEMNDQLGGYGDVLGTSTAPLRFDMTTVSFQGHSEHVGFMATTTIDLAEDSTVWFQIGSDDGSQLYVDGKALINNWLLQAYTTRSAEVQLTRGTHTLEMWFYQWEGGARVSFDCSLPGLQEAINVAVGGGFLFAIGVLLALIGFRLKPKVGKST
;
A
#
# COMPACT_ATOMS: atom_id res chain seq x y z
N MET A 1 -17.38 -43.81 2.02
CA MET A 1 -16.57 -43.04 1.05
C MET A 1 -17.37 -41.90 0.41
N ARG A 2 -18.48 -42.16 -0.31
CA ARG A 2 -19.36 -41.13 -0.92
C ARG A 2 -19.82 -40.02 0.04
N LYS A 3 -20.44 -40.41 1.17
CA LYS A 3 -20.96 -39.46 2.19
C LYS A 3 -19.86 -38.57 2.77
N ASN A 4 -18.69 -39.13 3.02
CA ASN A 4 -17.56 -38.40 3.62
C ASN A 4 -17.00 -37.36 2.64
N ILE A 5 -16.84 -37.70 1.36
CA ILE A 5 -16.36 -36.76 0.32
C ILE A 5 -17.36 -35.61 0.14
N PHE A 6 -18.65 -35.93 0.10
CA PHE A 6 -19.70 -34.92 0.03
C PHE A 6 -19.68 -34.00 1.26
N LEU A 7 -19.60 -34.56 2.47
CA LEU A 7 -19.59 -33.79 3.71
C LEU A 7 -18.34 -32.88 3.81
N VAL A 8 -17.18 -33.38 3.39
CA VAL A 8 -15.95 -32.59 3.29
C VAL A 8 -16.12 -31.44 2.30
N GLY A 9 -16.75 -31.69 1.14
CA GLY A 9 -17.09 -30.64 0.18
C GLY A 9 -18.00 -29.56 0.77
N VAL A 10 -19.03 -29.95 1.53
CA VAL A 10 -19.92 -29.00 2.22
C VAL A 10 -19.17 -28.17 3.26
N ILE A 11 -18.25 -28.78 4.03
CA ILE A 11 -17.42 -28.05 5.01
C ILE A 11 -16.56 -27.00 4.33
N PHE A 12 -15.86 -27.35 3.25
CA PHE A 12 -15.05 -26.39 2.50
C PHE A 12 -15.88 -25.29 1.85
N LEU A 13 -17.09 -25.61 1.39
CA LEU A 13 -18.02 -24.64 0.84
C LEU A 13 -18.41 -23.61 1.91
N VAL A 14 -18.82 -24.06 3.10
CA VAL A 14 -19.23 -23.17 4.19
C VAL A 14 -18.06 -22.31 4.66
N LEU A 15 -16.89 -22.90 4.90
CA LEU A 15 -15.69 -22.17 5.29
C LEU A 15 -15.28 -21.14 4.23
N GLY A 16 -15.36 -21.51 2.96
CA GLY A 16 -15.06 -20.61 1.85
C GLY A 16 -15.98 -19.39 1.80
N VAL A 17 -17.29 -19.58 1.98
CA VAL A 17 -18.26 -18.47 2.03
C VAL A 17 -17.99 -17.55 3.23
N VAL A 18 -17.72 -18.12 4.40
CA VAL A 18 -17.46 -17.32 5.62
C VAL A 18 -16.21 -16.46 5.45
N LEU A 19 -15.10 -17.03 4.96
CA LEU A 19 -13.86 -16.29 4.76
C LEU A 19 -13.98 -15.26 3.64
N LEU A 20 -14.68 -15.58 2.55
CA LEU A 20 -14.94 -14.63 1.47
C LEU A 20 -15.76 -13.43 1.99
N GLY A 21 -16.83 -13.70 2.74
CA GLY A 21 -17.67 -12.66 3.33
C GLY A 21 -16.90 -11.80 4.34
N TYR A 22 -16.13 -12.42 5.22
CA TYR A 22 -15.30 -11.70 6.19
C TYR A 22 -14.25 -10.82 5.50
N GLY A 23 -13.48 -11.36 4.54
CA GLY A 23 -12.46 -10.59 3.82
C GLY A 23 -13.03 -9.42 3.03
N LEU A 24 -14.18 -9.61 2.36
CA LEU A 24 -14.86 -8.51 1.67
C LEU A 24 -15.41 -7.45 2.62
N TYR A 25 -15.95 -7.86 3.77
CA TYR A 25 -16.43 -6.95 4.81
C TYR A 25 -15.28 -6.11 5.37
N THR A 26 -14.19 -6.74 5.81
CA THR A 26 -13.02 -6.04 6.34
C THR A 26 -12.39 -5.12 5.31
N ARG A 27 -12.27 -5.57 4.05
CA ARG A 27 -11.79 -4.73 2.95
C ARG A 27 -12.65 -3.49 2.78
N SER A 28 -13.97 -3.65 2.76
CA SER A 28 -14.89 -2.52 2.60
C SER A 28 -14.81 -1.53 3.78
N GLN A 29 -14.60 -2.01 5.00
CA GLN A 29 -14.36 -1.13 6.15
C GLN A 29 -13.08 -0.34 5.96
N LEU A 30 -11.98 -1.01 5.61
CA LEU A 30 -10.67 -0.37 5.41
C LEU A 30 -10.69 0.63 4.24
N GLU A 31 -11.26 0.29 3.09
CA GLU A 31 -11.38 1.21 1.95
C GLU A 31 -12.26 2.43 2.28
N GLY A 32 -13.34 2.24 3.05
CA GLY A 32 -14.19 3.34 3.53
C GLY A 32 -13.58 4.15 4.67
N ALA A 33 -12.52 3.64 5.30
CA ALA A 33 -11.89 4.23 6.47
C ALA A 33 -10.75 5.19 6.12
N ILE A 34 -10.37 5.33 4.85
CA ILE A 34 -9.16 6.08 4.49
C ILE A 34 -9.46 7.19 3.48
N GLY A 35 -9.29 8.44 3.93
CA GLY A 35 -9.22 9.60 3.04
C GLY A 35 -7.76 9.86 2.66
N MET A 36 -7.46 9.99 1.38
CA MET A 36 -6.12 10.32 0.90
C MET A 36 -6.18 11.52 -0.03
N HIS A 37 -5.29 12.48 0.17
CA HIS A 37 -5.26 13.73 -0.58
C HIS A 37 -3.99 13.84 -1.42
N ASP A 38 -4.08 14.62 -2.49
CA ASP A 38 -2.93 14.95 -3.33
C ASP A 38 -1.91 15.82 -2.58
N TRP A 39 -0.64 15.68 -2.93
CA TRP A 39 0.43 16.49 -2.39
C TRP A 39 0.35 17.93 -2.91
N ALA A 40 0.51 18.89 -2.01
CA ALA A 40 0.84 20.28 -2.33
C ALA A 40 2.36 20.45 -2.24
N ILE A 41 3.00 20.84 -3.34
CA ILE A 41 4.46 20.88 -3.50
C ILE A 41 4.91 22.33 -3.64
N THR A 42 5.94 22.72 -2.89
CA THR A 42 6.72 23.94 -3.12
C THR A 42 8.12 23.55 -3.58
N TRP A 43 8.49 24.04 -4.76
CA TRP A 43 9.78 23.79 -5.40
C TRP A 43 10.79 24.86 -5.04
N TYR A 44 12.04 24.45 -4.92
CA TYR A 44 13.16 25.28 -4.51
C TYR A 44 14.38 24.99 -5.38
N GLU A 45 15.22 26.01 -5.53
CA GLU A 45 16.60 25.85 -5.95
C GLU A 45 17.43 25.29 -4.79
N MET A 46 18.40 24.43 -5.09
CA MET A 46 19.32 23.87 -4.09
C MET A 46 20.63 24.64 -4.10
N ASN A 47 21.10 25.05 -2.91
CA ASN A 47 22.30 25.87 -2.73
C ASN A 47 23.58 25.04 -2.60
N ASP A 48 23.47 23.79 -2.18
CA ASP A 48 24.62 22.92 -1.94
C ASP A 48 24.29 21.42 -2.08
N GLN A 49 25.35 20.63 -2.24
CA GLN A 49 25.29 19.16 -2.34
C GLN A 49 24.80 18.44 -1.06
N LEU A 50 24.63 19.17 0.06
CA LEU A 50 24.11 18.64 1.32
C LEU A 50 22.58 18.84 1.45
N GLY A 51 21.94 19.37 0.41
CA GLY A 51 20.49 19.58 0.37
C GLY A 51 20.05 20.90 1.01
N GLY A 52 20.90 21.93 1.02
CA GLY A 52 20.50 23.27 1.47
C GLY A 52 19.47 23.91 0.53
N TYR A 53 18.24 24.13 1.00
CA TYR A 53 17.20 24.83 0.22
C TYR A 53 17.49 26.33 0.07
N GLY A 54 17.28 26.85 -1.15
CA GLY A 54 17.43 28.25 -1.54
C GLY A 54 16.12 28.89 -1.94
N ASP A 55 16.13 29.60 -3.07
CA ASP A 55 14.99 30.39 -3.53
C ASP A 55 13.81 29.51 -3.95
N VAL A 56 12.59 30.00 -3.71
CA VAL A 56 11.35 29.33 -4.14
C VAL A 56 11.19 29.50 -5.66
N LEU A 57 11.11 28.39 -6.37
CA LEU A 57 10.87 28.36 -7.82
C LEU A 57 9.37 28.42 -8.15
N GLY A 58 8.52 27.83 -7.30
CA GLY A 58 7.07 27.83 -7.49
C GLY A 58 6.37 26.66 -6.82
N THR A 59 5.14 26.38 -7.24
CA THR A 59 4.29 25.34 -6.63
C THR A 59 3.69 24.41 -7.67
N SER A 60 3.42 23.16 -7.27
CA SER A 60 2.66 22.20 -8.05
C SER A 60 1.86 21.25 -7.16
N THR A 61 1.20 20.27 -7.76
CA THR A 61 0.62 19.13 -7.03
C THR A 61 1.15 17.81 -7.57
N ALA A 62 1.01 16.75 -6.79
CA ALA A 62 1.23 15.38 -7.23
C ALA A 62 0.16 14.46 -6.64
N PRO A 63 -0.20 13.36 -7.34
CA PRO A 63 -1.06 12.34 -6.73
C PRO A 63 -0.42 11.79 -5.46
N LEU A 64 -1.22 11.32 -4.50
CA LEU A 64 -0.70 10.75 -3.24
C LEU A 64 0.47 9.79 -3.48
N ARG A 65 0.31 8.84 -4.41
CA ARG A 65 1.35 7.92 -4.84
C ARG A 65 1.93 8.40 -6.14
N PHE A 66 3.25 8.57 -6.18
CA PHE A 66 3.94 9.03 -7.38
C PHE A 66 5.30 8.36 -7.53
N ASP A 67 5.77 8.30 -8.78
CA ASP A 67 7.11 7.90 -9.16
C ASP A 67 7.56 8.81 -10.31
N MET A 68 8.24 9.90 -9.95
CA MET A 68 8.77 10.87 -10.89
C MET A 68 10.14 10.40 -11.36
N THR A 69 10.19 9.73 -12.51
CA THR A 69 11.44 9.25 -13.14
C THR A 69 12.17 10.33 -13.95
N THR A 70 11.60 11.52 -14.02
CA THR A 70 12.21 12.70 -14.63
C THR A 70 11.78 13.89 -13.80
N VAL A 71 12.67 14.33 -12.93
CA VAL A 71 12.40 15.45 -12.02
C VAL A 71 12.86 16.72 -12.70
N SER A 72 11.91 17.61 -12.99
CA SER A 72 12.23 18.96 -13.43
C SER A 72 11.11 19.93 -13.11
N PHE A 73 11.47 21.18 -12.83
CA PHE A 73 10.51 22.25 -12.61
C PHE A 73 11.00 23.53 -13.29
N GLN A 74 10.17 24.11 -14.16
CA GLN A 74 10.49 25.34 -14.91
C GLN A 74 11.86 25.33 -15.63
N GLY A 75 12.32 24.16 -16.08
CA GLY A 75 13.62 24.01 -16.75
C GLY A 75 14.79 23.69 -15.82
N HIS A 76 14.59 23.70 -14.50
CA HIS A 76 15.55 23.19 -13.53
C HIS A 76 15.41 21.68 -13.42
N SER A 77 16.41 20.93 -13.87
CA SER A 77 16.54 19.47 -13.67
C SER A 77 17.67 19.10 -12.72
N GLU A 78 18.53 20.06 -12.40
CA GLU A 78 19.63 19.96 -11.47
C GLU A 78 19.48 21.09 -10.46
N HIS A 79 20.11 20.93 -9.29
CA HIS A 79 20.00 21.86 -8.17
C HIS A 79 18.53 22.21 -7.86
N VAL A 80 17.67 21.17 -7.84
CA VAL A 80 16.22 21.32 -7.67
C VAL A 80 15.73 20.44 -6.53
N GLY A 81 14.84 20.95 -5.70
CA GLY A 81 14.22 20.19 -4.64
C GLY A 81 12.81 20.66 -4.35
N PHE A 82 12.13 19.96 -3.45
CA PHE A 82 10.83 20.40 -2.97
C PHE A 82 10.58 20.04 -1.51
N MET A 83 9.69 20.81 -0.89
CA MET A 83 8.95 20.40 0.30
C MET A 83 7.49 20.21 -0.11
N ALA A 84 6.94 19.04 0.20
CA ALA A 84 5.59 18.66 -0.13
C ALA A 84 4.81 18.35 1.14
N THR A 85 3.53 18.72 1.19
CA THR A 85 2.63 18.36 2.29
C THR A 85 1.37 17.69 1.75
N THR A 86 0.87 16.70 2.49
CA THR A 86 -0.46 16.11 2.26
C THR A 86 -1.06 15.67 3.59
N THR A 87 -2.29 15.16 3.54
CA THR A 87 -2.94 14.53 4.68
C THR A 87 -3.45 13.15 4.32
N ILE A 88 -3.49 12.28 5.33
CA ILE A 88 -4.24 11.04 5.30
C ILE A 88 -5.24 11.06 6.46
N ASP A 89 -6.46 10.66 6.19
CA ASP A 89 -7.54 10.57 7.17
C ASP A 89 -7.78 9.10 7.49
N LEU A 90 -7.64 8.71 8.75
CA LEU A 90 -7.88 7.35 9.22
C LEU A 90 -9.16 7.30 10.06
N ALA A 91 -10.12 6.46 9.69
CA ALA A 91 -11.37 6.29 10.43
C ALA A 91 -11.22 5.39 11.66
N GLU A 92 -10.09 4.67 11.77
CA GLU A 92 -9.71 3.85 12.92
C GLU A 92 -8.19 3.81 13.10
N ASP A 93 -7.75 3.42 14.30
CA ASP A 93 -6.33 3.24 14.59
C ASP A 93 -5.74 2.18 13.64
N SER A 94 -4.74 2.56 12.84
CA SER A 94 -4.21 1.74 11.76
C SER A 94 -2.70 1.76 11.68
N THR A 95 -2.10 0.61 11.34
CA THR A 95 -0.70 0.55 10.91
C THR A 95 -0.61 1.02 9.47
N VAL A 96 0.25 2.00 9.22
CA VAL A 96 0.53 2.50 7.86
C VAL A 96 1.99 2.22 7.54
N TRP A 97 2.20 1.58 6.39
CA TRP A 97 3.51 1.40 5.78
C TRP A 97 3.77 2.54 4.81
N PHE A 98 4.92 3.17 4.92
CA PHE A 98 5.39 4.23 4.04
C PHE A 98 6.69 3.82 3.36
N GLN A 99 6.88 4.25 2.11
CA GLN A 99 8.14 4.17 1.39
C GLN A 99 8.40 5.46 0.63
N ILE A 100 9.64 5.94 0.74
CA ILE A 100 10.17 7.00 -0.11
C ILE A 100 11.35 6.46 -0.91
N GLY A 101 11.52 6.97 -2.12
CA GLY A 101 12.70 6.76 -2.95
C GLY A 101 13.23 8.08 -3.46
N SER A 102 14.55 8.23 -3.51
CA SER A 102 15.18 9.41 -4.09
C SER A 102 16.55 9.14 -4.69
N ASP A 103 16.82 9.89 -5.75
CA ASP A 103 18.10 10.26 -6.35
C ASP A 103 18.01 11.80 -6.47
N ASP A 104 18.65 12.60 -5.62
CA ASP A 104 19.53 12.26 -4.49
C ASP A 104 18.78 11.96 -3.17
N GLY A 105 18.45 13.00 -2.41
CA GLY A 105 18.04 12.89 -1.02
C GLY A 105 16.55 13.06 -0.80
N SER A 106 16.01 12.36 0.20
CA SER A 106 14.62 12.57 0.65
C SER A 106 14.42 12.29 2.14
N GLN A 107 13.38 12.90 2.72
CA GLN A 107 12.94 12.65 4.08
C GLN A 107 11.41 12.63 4.14
N LEU A 108 10.87 11.83 5.05
CA LEU A 108 9.44 11.79 5.34
C LEU A 108 9.20 12.09 6.81
N TYR A 109 8.25 12.98 7.06
CA TYR A 109 7.74 13.33 8.37
C TYR A 109 6.26 12.98 8.47
N VAL A 110 5.84 12.50 9.64
CA VAL A 110 4.45 12.23 9.97
C VAL A 110 4.12 12.97 11.26
N ASP A 111 3.10 13.82 11.22
CA ASP A 111 2.72 14.74 12.31
C ASP A 111 3.90 15.54 12.87
N GLY A 112 4.75 16.03 11.96
CA GLY A 112 5.95 16.81 12.29
C GLY A 112 7.12 16.00 12.88
N LYS A 113 7.01 14.67 12.97
CA LYS A 113 8.09 13.79 13.43
C LYS A 113 8.76 13.10 12.25
N ALA A 114 10.09 13.16 12.18
CA ALA A 114 10.85 12.45 11.17
C ALA A 114 10.63 10.93 11.30
N LEU A 115 10.16 10.31 10.22
CA LEU A 115 9.88 8.87 10.15
C LEU A 115 10.92 8.15 9.27
N ILE A 116 11.23 8.70 8.09
CA ILE A 116 12.20 8.11 7.16
C ILE A 116 13.24 9.16 6.79
N ASN A 117 14.52 8.80 6.92
CA ASN A 117 15.64 9.65 6.53
C ASN A 117 16.48 8.99 5.44
N ASN A 118 16.50 9.59 4.26
CA ASN A 118 17.31 9.23 3.11
C ASN A 118 18.08 10.45 2.55
N TRP A 119 18.56 11.33 3.44
CA TRP A 119 19.15 12.62 3.09
C TRP A 119 20.66 12.52 2.80
N LEU A 120 21.00 12.04 1.61
CA LEU A 120 22.38 11.83 1.15
C LEU A 120 22.47 12.06 -0.36
N LEU A 121 23.63 12.53 -0.84
CA LEU A 121 24.01 12.49 -2.25
C LEU A 121 24.24 11.03 -2.69
N GLN A 122 23.40 10.49 -3.56
CA GLN A 122 23.38 9.07 -3.91
C GLN A 122 22.50 8.80 -5.12
N ALA A 123 22.82 7.70 -5.83
CA ALA A 123 21.89 7.14 -6.81
C ALA A 123 20.58 6.65 -6.17
N TYR A 124 19.54 6.52 -6.98
CA TYR A 124 18.18 6.15 -6.54
C TYR A 124 18.15 5.03 -5.51
N THR A 125 17.74 5.39 -4.29
CA THR A 125 17.66 4.48 -3.15
C THR A 125 16.31 4.62 -2.47
N THR A 126 15.73 3.49 -2.06
CA THR A 126 14.46 3.47 -1.31
C THR A 126 14.67 3.18 0.18
N ARG A 127 13.79 3.75 0.99
CA ARG A 127 13.68 3.52 2.44
C ARG A 127 12.21 3.42 2.81
N SER A 128 11.88 2.58 3.79
CA SER A 128 10.51 2.37 4.25
C SER A 128 10.43 2.26 5.77
N ALA A 129 9.24 2.52 6.30
CA ALA A 129 8.92 2.38 7.72
C ALA A 129 7.43 2.06 7.91
N GLU A 130 7.12 1.36 8.99
CA GLU A 130 5.75 1.21 9.48
C GLU A 130 5.55 2.06 10.73
N VAL A 131 4.37 2.67 10.84
CA VAL A 131 3.98 3.44 12.02
C VAL A 131 2.53 3.16 12.35
N GLN A 132 2.25 2.98 13.64
CA GLN A 132 0.88 2.94 14.15
C GLN A 132 0.37 4.37 14.28
N LEU A 133 -0.70 4.68 13.58
CA LEU A 133 -1.39 5.96 13.65
C LEU A 133 -2.76 5.76 14.30
N THR A 134 -3.20 6.78 15.02
CA THR A 134 -4.53 6.80 15.66
C THR A 134 -5.60 7.15 14.63
N ARG A 135 -6.87 6.98 14.99
CA ARG A 135 -7.98 7.56 14.24
C ARG A 135 -7.83 9.09 14.17
N GLY A 136 -7.95 9.63 12.97
CA GLY A 136 -7.95 11.07 12.70
C GLY A 136 -7.17 11.46 11.46
N THR A 137 -7.05 12.76 11.24
CA THR A 137 -6.22 13.33 10.18
C THR A 137 -4.76 13.36 10.63
N HIS A 138 -3.88 12.85 9.79
CA HIS A 138 -2.42 12.89 9.96
C HIS A 138 -1.79 13.69 8.84
N THR A 139 -0.85 14.57 9.19
CA THR A 139 -0.12 15.37 8.20
C THR A 139 1.15 14.64 7.79
N LEU A 140 1.37 14.53 6.49
CA LEU A 140 2.60 14.03 5.92
C LEU A 140 3.37 15.20 5.31
N GLU A 141 4.68 15.21 5.52
CA GLU A 141 5.59 16.17 4.88
C GLU A 141 6.77 15.41 4.29
N MET A 142 7.02 15.61 3.00
CA MET A 142 8.12 14.97 2.29
C MET A 142 9.07 16.03 1.75
N TRP A 143 10.35 15.88 2.07
CA TRP A 143 11.42 16.70 1.52
C TRP A 143 12.18 15.90 0.49
N PHE A 144 12.61 16.56 -0.57
CA PHE A 144 13.41 16.00 -1.65
C PHE A 144 14.42 17.01 -2.17
N TYR A 145 15.62 16.54 -2.55
CA TYR A 145 16.56 17.32 -3.35
C TYR A 145 17.29 16.46 -4.40
N GLN A 146 17.62 17.13 -5.50
CA GLN A 146 18.52 16.71 -6.56
C GLN A 146 19.66 17.71 -6.66
N TRP A 147 20.90 17.23 -6.59
CA TRP A 147 22.07 18.06 -6.86
C TRP A 147 22.46 17.98 -8.34
N GLU A 148 23.05 16.86 -8.78
CA GLU A 148 23.56 16.67 -10.15
C GLU A 148 23.36 15.22 -10.62
N GLY A 149 23.10 15.00 -11.91
CA GLY A 149 23.10 13.67 -12.53
C GLY A 149 21.71 13.09 -12.79
N GLY A 150 21.50 11.84 -12.37
CA GLY A 150 20.19 11.20 -12.50
C GLY A 150 19.23 11.71 -11.43
N ALA A 151 17.97 11.96 -11.77
CA ALA A 151 16.99 12.43 -10.81
C ALA A 151 15.74 11.55 -10.82
N ARG A 152 15.35 11.03 -9.67
CA ARG A 152 14.12 10.27 -9.48
C ARG A 152 13.61 10.42 -8.05
N VAL A 153 12.31 10.58 -7.87
CA VAL A 153 11.69 10.64 -6.55
C VAL A 153 10.36 9.91 -6.54
N SER A 154 10.08 9.17 -5.48
CA SER A 154 8.87 8.40 -5.34
C SER A 154 8.34 8.39 -3.91
N PHE A 155 7.03 8.24 -3.80
CA PHE A 155 6.33 8.01 -2.55
C PHE A 155 5.27 6.93 -2.76
N ASP A 156 5.25 5.96 -1.84
CA ASP A 156 4.17 5.00 -1.71
C ASP A 156 3.75 4.84 -0.26
N CYS A 157 2.50 4.46 -0.06
CA CYS A 157 1.96 4.07 1.23
C CYS A 157 0.92 2.97 1.08
N SER A 158 0.83 2.10 2.06
CA SER A 158 -0.21 1.07 2.13
C SER A 158 -0.64 0.81 3.57
N LEU A 159 -1.84 0.26 3.73
CA LEU A 159 -2.26 -0.30 5.00
C LEU A 159 -2.13 -1.82 4.88
N PRO A 160 -1.18 -2.47 5.59
CA PRO A 160 -1.01 -3.91 5.54
C PRO A 160 -2.31 -4.68 5.77
N GLY A 161 -3.17 -4.20 6.68
CA GLY A 161 -4.49 -4.80 6.94
C GLY A 161 -5.40 -4.87 5.73
N LEU A 162 -5.28 -3.94 4.76
CA LEU A 162 -6.09 -3.98 3.54
C LEU A 162 -5.67 -5.15 2.65
N GLN A 163 -4.35 -5.39 2.54
CA GLN A 163 -3.82 -6.52 1.80
C GLN A 163 -4.21 -7.85 2.47
N GLU A 164 -4.20 -7.91 3.79
CA GLU A 164 -4.67 -9.08 4.54
C GLU A 164 -6.14 -9.38 4.28
N ALA A 165 -7.01 -8.37 4.32
CA ALA A 165 -8.44 -8.52 4.02
C ALA A 165 -8.68 -9.07 2.61
N ILE A 166 -7.92 -8.57 1.62
CA ILE A 166 -7.95 -9.09 0.24
C ILE A 166 -7.52 -10.56 0.21
N ASN A 167 -6.41 -10.90 0.86
CA ASN A 167 -5.90 -12.28 0.89
C ASN A 167 -6.90 -13.25 1.52
N VAL A 168 -7.58 -12.84 2.59
CA VAL A 168 -8.65 -13.62 3.23
C VAL A 168 -9.84 -13.82 2.29
N ALA A 169 -10.27 -12.75 1.60
CA ALA A 169 -11.35 -12.84 0.62
C ALA A 169 -11.03 -13.82 -0.52
N VAL A 170 -9.83 -13.70 -1.11
CA VAL A 170 -9.36 -14.56 -2.20
C VAL A 170 -9.24 -16.02 -1.73
N GLY A 171 -8.65 -16.25 -0.56
CA GLY A 171 -8.53 -17.59 0.02
C GLY A 171 -9.90 -18.24 0.28
N GLY A 172 -10.86 -17.46 0.78
CA GLY A 172 -12.25 -17.89 0.94
C GLY A 172 -12.90 -18.32 -0.38
N GLY A 173 -12.75 -17.51 -1.43
CA GLY A 173 -13.25 -17.84 -2.77
C GLY A 173 -12.66 -19.15 -3.33
N PHE A 174 -11.38 -19.41 -3.09
CA PHE A 174 -10.73 -20.66 -3.50
C PHE A 174 -11.28 -21.88 -2.76
N LEU A 175 -11.42 -21.81 -1.43
CA LEU A 175 -12.00 -22.89 -0.63
C LEU A 175 -13.45 -23.18 -1.02
N PHE A 176 -14.22 -22.14 -1.33
CA PHE A 176 -15.58 -22.29 -1.84
C PHE A 176 -15.61 -23.12 -3.13
N ALA A 177 -14.76 -22.81 -4.11
CA ALA A 177 -14.69 -23.52 -5.38
C ALA A 177 -14.30 -25.01 -5.20
N ILE A 178 -13.33 -25.30 -4.32
CA ILE A 178 -12.98 -26.69 -3.94
C ILE A 178 -14.17 -27.40 -3.31
N GLY A 179 -14.89 -26.73 -2.40
CA GLY A 179 -16.07 -27.27 -1.74
C GLY A 179 -17.16 -27.69 -2.73
N VAL A 180 -17.46 -26.82 -3.71
CA VAL A 180 -18.40 -27.12 -4.80
C VAL A 180 -17.95 -28.34 -5.60
N LEU A 181 -16.68 -28.39 -6.01
CA LEU A 181 -16.13 -29.51 -6.78
C LEU A 181 -16.25 -30.84 -6.04
N LEU A 182 -15.84 -30.88 -4.76
CA LEU A 182 -15.90 -32.09 -3.93
C LEU A 182 -17.35 -32.53 -3.65
N ALA A 183 -18.25 -31.59 -3.43
CA ALA A 183 -19.68 -31.89 -3.27
C ALA A 183 -20.26 -32.50 -4.55
N LEU A 184 -19.95 -31.95 -5.73
CA LEU A 184 -20.40 -32.49 -7.02
C LEU A 184 -19.82 -33.89 -7.29
N ILE A 185 -18.54 -34.12 -6.99
CA ILE A 185 -17.90 -35.43 -7.11
C ILE A 185 -18.58 -36.43 -6.14
N GLY A 186 -18.72 -36.07 -4.86
CA GLY A 186 -19.39 -36.89 -3.86
C GLY A 186 -20.84 -37.22 -4.23
N PHE A 187 -21.54 -36.29 -4.89
CA PHE A 187 -22.89 -36.52 -5.38
C PHE A 187 -22.92 -37.57 -6.51
N ARG A 188 -21.97 -37.50 -7.45
CA ARG A 188 -21.89 -38.37 -8.64
C ARG A 188 -21.30 -39.76 -8.39
N LEU A 189 -20.58 -39.99 -7.28
CA LEU A 189 -20.02 -41.31 -6.95
C LEU A 189 -21.11 -42.35 -6.64
N LYS A 190 -21.02 -43.54 -7.25
CA LYS A 190 -21.94 -44.66 -6.99
C LYS A 190 -21.69 -45.31 -5.62
N PRO A 191 -22.73 -45.80 -4.92
CA PRO A 191 -22.55 -46.50 -3.65
C PRO A 191 -21.79 -47.82 -3.86
N LYS A 192 -20.94 -48.21 -2.90
CA LYS A 192 -20.36 -49.56 -2.88
C LYS A 192 -21.49 -50.55 -2.62
N VAL A 193 -21.75 -51.45 -3.57
CA VAL A 193 -22.62 -52.60 -3.36
C VAL A 193 -21.89 -53.54 -2.40
N GLY A 194 -22.40 -53.72 -1.19
CA GLY A 194 -21.91 -54.75 -0.28
C GLY A 194 -22.30 -56.11 -0.85
N LYS A 195 -21.33 -57.02 -1.02
CA LYS A 195 -21.65 -58.43 -1.28
C LYS A 195 -22.28 -58.99 -0.01
N SER A 196 -23.54 -59.41 -0.08
CA SER A 196 -24.16 -60.27 0.93
C SER A 196 -23.52 -61.65 0.81
N THR A 197 -22.76 -62.06 1.83
CA THR A 197 -22.40 -63.47 2.06
C THR A 197 -23.50 -64.17 2.82
#